data_AF-A0A2W6MVA9-F1
#
_entry.id   AF-A0A2W6MVA9-F1
#
_cell.length_a   1.000
_cell.length_b   1.000
_cell.length_c   1.000
_cell.angle_alpha   90.00
_cell.angle_beta   90.00
_cell.angle_gamma   90.00
#
_symmetry.space_group_name_H-M   'P 1'
#
loop_
_entity.id
_entity.type
_entity.pdbx_description
1 polymer ?
#
loop_
_entity_poly.entity_id
_entity_poly.type
_entity_poly.pdbx_seq_one_letter_code
_entity_poly.pdbx_strand_id
1 'polypeptide(L)' 'MDSNNQTYKVIVPNTAELEVNKLTNEVYFMESLSETGKYTKEYSKAVIEADRILRNSPYKDYKPIYLDPNFYTGERSTLL' A
#
# COMPACT_ATOMS: atom_id res chain seq x y z
N MET A 1 22.13 -28.35 15.84
CA MET A 1 22.00 -26.88 15.75
C MET A 1 20.60 -26.62 15.24
N ASP A 2 19.70 -26.13 16.09
CA ASP A 2 18.37 -25.74 15.67
C ASP A 2 18.49 -24.48 14.81
N SER A 3 18.35 -24.66 13.50
CA SER A 3 18.20 -23.58 12.52
C SER A 3 16.84 -22.94 12.75
N ASN A 4 16.70 -22.15 13.82
CA ASN A 4 15.54 -21.35 14.11
C ASN A 4 15.23 -20.52 12.87
N ASN A 5 14.21 -20.96 12.13
CA ASN A 5 13.87 -20.50 10.80
C ASN A 5 13.70 -18.97 10.83
N GLN A 6 14.73 -18.24 10.39
CA GLN A 6 14.81 -16.78 10.45
C GLN A 6 13.83 -16.12 9.47
N THR A 7 13.15 -16.93 8.66
CA THR A 7 12.19 -16.50 7.66
C THR A 7 10.80 -17.11 7.91
N TYR A 8 9.77 -16.50 7.33
CA TYR A 8 8.44 -17.09 7.19
C TYR A 8 7.96 -16.94 5.74
N LYS A 9 7.07 -17.84 5.32
CA LYS A 9 6.53 -17.89 3.96
C LYS A 9 5.15 -17.23 3.91
N VAL A 10 4.92 -16.42 2.87
CA VAL A 10 3.64 -15.80 2.57
C VAL A 10 3.20 -16.26 1.18
N ILE A 11 2.02 -16.87 1.11
CA ILE A 11 1.40 -17.24 -0.16
C ILE A 11 0.49 -16.08 -0.58
N VAL A 12 0.85 -15.41 -1.68
CA VAL A 12 0.00 -14.36 -2.25
C VAL A 12 -0.94 -14.93 -3.33
N PRO A 13 -2.09 -14.28 -3.57
CA PRO A 13 -2.98 -14.66 -4.68
C PRO A 13 -2.20 -14.72 -6.01
N ASN A 14 -2.54 -15.70 -6.84
CA ASN A 14 -1.78 -16.10 -8.03
C ASN A 14 -0.43 -16.79 -7.74
N THR A 15 -0.26 -17.43 -6.57
CA THR A 15 0.79 -18.45 -6.30
C THR A 15 2.25 -18.00 -6.32
N ALA A 16 2.53 -16.70 -6.22
CA ALA A 16 3.87 -16.27 -5.82
C ALA A 16 4.09 -16.63 -4.34
N GLU A 17 5.18 -17.35 -4.06
CA GLU A 17 5.63 -17.57 -2.70
C GLU A 17 6.65 -16.48 -2.35
N LEU A 18 6.43 -15.80 -1.22
CA LEU A 18 7.35 -14.80 -0.69
C LEU A 18 8.01 -15.37 0.56
N GLU A 19 9.33 -15.25 0.63
CA GLU A 19 10.07 -15.54 1.85
C GLU A 19 10.45 -14.22 2.53
N VAL A 20 10.08 -14.06 3.79
CA VAL A 20 10.29 -12.82 4.55
C VAL A 20 11.21 -13.07 5.72
N ASN A 21 12.32 -12.34 5.80
CA ASN A 21 13.22 -12.37 6.95
C ASN A 21 12.57 -11.68 8.16
N LYS A 22 12.46 -12.39 9.29
CA LYS A 22 11.81 -11.91 10.52
C LYS A 22 12.54 -10.76 11.20
N LEU A 23 13.86 -10.65 10.99
CA LEU A 23 14.70 -9.65 11.65
C LEU A 23 14.82 -8.38 10.82
N THR A 24 15.01 -8.53 9.50
CA THR A 24 15.26 -7.40 8.60
C THR A 24 14.02 -6.93 7.84
N ASN A 25 12.95 -7.72 7.83
CA ASN A 25 11.77 -7.53 6.96
C ASN A 25 12.10 -7.52 5.46
N GLU A 26 13.24 -8.07 5.06
CA GLU A 26 13.59 -8.25 3.66
C GLU A 26 12.68 -9.32 3.04
N VAL A 27 12.17 -9.02 1.84
CA VAL A 27 11.27 -9.90 1.07
C VAL A 27 12.02 -10.46 -0.12
N TYR A 28 12.06 -11.79 -0.21
CA TYR A 28 12.62 -12.53 -1.34
C TYR A 28 11.50 -13.12 -2.18
N PHE A 29 11.55 -12.87 -3.49
CA PHE A 29 10.62 -13.42 -4.46
C PHE A 29 11.09 -14.82 -4.84
N MET A 30 10.30 -15.84 -4.51
CA MET A 30 10.55 -17.21 -4.97
C MET A 30 9.96 -17.42 -6.37
N GLU A 31 10.33 -18.53 -7.02
CA GLU A 31 9.72 -18.91 -8.29
C GLU A 31 8.19 -19.00 -8.14
N SER A 32 7.48 -18.41 -9.09
CA SER A 32 6.04 -18.52 -9.15
C SER A 32 5.64 -19.94 -9.56
N LEU A 33 4.65 -20.52 -8.89
CA LEU A 33 4.12 -21.84 -9.26
C LEU A 33 3.22 -21.78 -10.52
N SER A 34 2.95 -20.59 -11.07
CA SER A 34 2.17 -20.39 -12.30
C SER A 34 2.67 -19.20 -13.13
N GLU A 35 2.22 -19.10 -14.40
CA GLU A 35 2.46 -17.92 -15.25
C GLU A 35 1.78 -16.68 -14.64
N THR A 36 2.48 -16.04 -13.72
CA THR A 36 2.09 -14.76 -13.14
C THR A 36 2.72 -13.63 -13.94
N GLY A 37 2.05 -12.47 -13.98
CA GLY A 37 2.74 -11.22 -14.33
C GLY A 37 4.01 -11.07 -13.49
N LYS A 38 5.12 -10.64 -14.10
CA LYS A 38 6.42 -10.52 -13.44
C LYS A 38 6.31 -9.54 -12.26
N TYR A 39 6.15 -10.07 -11.04
CA TYR A 39 6.23 -9.26 -9.84
C TYR A 39 7.71 -8.98 -9.56
N THR A 40 8.15 -7.78 -9.90
CA THR A 40 9.53 -7.33 -9.72
C THR A 40 9.71 -6.51 -8.45
N LYS A 41 10.96 -6.36 -8.02
CA LYS A 41 11.35 -5.51 -6.88
C LYS A 41 10.84 -4.07 -7.03
N GLU A 42 10.71 -3.57 -8.25
CA GLU A 42 10.23 -2.22 -8.56
C GLU A 42 8.75 -2.04 -8.19
N TYR A 43 7.91 -3.04 -8.39
CA TYR A 43 6.50 -2.97 -7.96
C TYR A 43 6.39 -2.87 -6.43
N SER A 44 7.18 -3.64 -5.68
CA SER A 44 7.23 -3.51 -4.22
C SER A 44 7.70 -2.14 -3.78
N LYS A 45 8.73 -1.58 -4.42
CA LYS A 45 9.19 -0.22 -4.13
C LYS A 45 8.08 0.81 -4.37
N ALA A 46 7.34 0.68 -5.47
CA ALA A 46 6.24 1.58 -5.77
C ALA A 46 5.12 1.53 -4.72
N VAL A 47 4.74 0.32 -4.27
CA VAL A 47 3.72 0.15 -3.22
C VAL A 47 4.19 0.73 -1.89
N ILE A 48 5.43 0.46 -1.47
CA ILE A 48 5.99 0.99 -0.22
C ILE A 48 6.10 2.52 -0.28
N GLU A 49 6.55 3.05 -1.42
CA GLU A 49 6.66 4.49 -1.62
C GLU A 49 5.29 5.18 -1.61
N ALA A 50 4.28 4.56 -2.23
CA ALA A 50 2.91 5.06 -2.19
C ALA A 50 2.35 5.09 -0.76
N ASP A 51 2.56 4.04 0.04
CA ASP A 51 2.18 4.01 1.46
C ASP A 51 2.92 5.09 2.26
N ARG A 52 4.24 5.25 2.04
CA ARG A 52 5.04 6.31 2.66
C ARG A 52 4.48 7.69 2.32
N ILE A 53 4.16 7.96 1.06
CA ILE A 53 3.57 9.22 0.61
C ILE A 53 2.21 9.43 1.29
N LEU A 54 1.36 8.41 1.35
CA LEU A 54 0.03 8.51 1.97
C LEU A 54 0.13 8.86 3.45
N ARG A 55 1.00 8.19 4.21
CA ARG A 55 1.19 8.43 5.65
C ARG A 55 1.78 9.80 5.97
N ASN A 56 2.61 10.32 5.08
CA ASN A 56 3.30 11.60 5.25
C ASN A 56 2.66 12.76 4.48
N SER A 57 1.55 12.51 3.78
CA SER A 57 0.87 13.55 3.02
C SER A 57 0.40 14.67 3.96
N PRO A 58 0.62 15.95 3.59
CA PRO A 58 0.05 17.07 4.34
C PRO A 58 -1.49 17.06 4.31
N TYR A 59 -2.08 16.30 3.38
CA TYR A 59 -3.52 16.17 3.20
C TYR A 59 -4.07 14.82 3.66
N LYS A 60 -3.30 14.01 4.41
CA LYS A 60 -3.75 12.67 4.86
C LYS A 60 -5.05 12.70 5.67
N ASP A 61 -5.32 13.80 6.35
CA ASP A 61 -6.52 14.02 7.18
C ASP A 61 -7.54 14.95 6.50
N TYR A 62 -7.33 15.32 5.23
CA TYR A 62 -8.23 16.21 4.50
C TYR A 62 -9.58 15.54 4.29
N LYS A 63 -10.62 16.14 4.85
CA LYS A 63 -12.02 15.76 4.62
C LYS A 63 -12.63 16.75 3.62
N PRO A 64 -13.05 16.31 2.43
CA PRO A 64 -13.64 17.21 1.44
C PRO A 64 -14.98 17.75 1.95
N ILE A 65 -15.00 19.03 2.31
CA ILE A 65 -16.20 19.74 2.77
C ILE A 65 -17.19 20.04 1.64
N TYR A 66 -16.72 20.10 0.39
CA TYR A 66 -17.58 20.35 -0.78
C TYR A 66 -18.53 19.19 -1.11
N LEU A 67 -18.37 18.03 -0.48
CA LEU A 67 -19.28 16.89 -0.58
C LEU A 67 -20.24 16.80 0.62
N ASP A 68 -20.12 17.67 1.61
CA ASP A 68 -21.09 17.74 2.69
C ASP A 68 -22.37 18.42 2.15
N PRO A 69 -23.52 17.71 2.12
CA PRO A 69 -24.77 18.26 1.57
C PRO A 69 -25.32 19.43 2.41
N ASN A 70 -24.81 19.63 3.62
CA ASN A 70 -25.15 20.76 4.50
C ASN A 70 -24.10 21.88 4.43
N PHE A 71 -23.09 21.75 3.58
CA PHE A 71 -22.09 22.78 3.37
C PHE A 71 -22.58 23.78 2.32
N TYR A 72 -23.19 24.86 2.82
CA TYR A 72 -23.67 25.97 2.00
C TYR A 72 -22.55 27.00 1.81
N THR A 73 -22.03 27.15 0.60
CA THR A 73 -21.12 28.24 0.25
C THR A 73 -21.88 29.37 -0.44
N GLY A 74 -21.65 30.61 0.03
CA GLY A 74 -22.17 31.86 -0.56
C GLY A 74 -23.03 32.69 0.39
N GLU A 75 -22.84 34.02 0.36
CA GLU A 75 -23.91 34.94 0.74
C GLU A 75 -25.07 34.83 -0.26
N ARG A 76 -26.30 35.01 0.21
CA ARG A 76 -27.47 35.05 -0.68
C ARG A 76 -27.25 36.12 -1.75
N SER A 77 -27.44 35.76 -3.03
CA SER A 77 -27.44 36.72 -4.13
C SER A 77 -28.39 37.88 -3.82
N THR A 78 -27.87 39.10 -3.81
CA THR A 78 -28.63 40.34 -3.56
C THR A 78 -29.17 40.97 -4.85
N LEU A 79 -29.11 40.27 -5.99
CA LEU A 79 -29.75 40.72 -7.22
C LEU A 79 -31.27 40.52 -7.08
N LEU A 80 -31.93 41.62 -6.72
CA LEU A 80 -33.38 41.83 -6.74
C LEU A 80 -33.95 41.84 -8.15
#